data_AF-A0A972V4A4-F1
#
_entry.id   AF-A0A972V4A4-F1
#
_cell.length_a   1.000
_cell.length_b   1.000
_cell.length_c   1.000
_cell.angle_alpha   90.00
_cell.angle_beta   90.00
_cell.angle_gamma   90.00
#
_symmetry.space_group_name_H-M   'P 1'
#
loop_
_entity.id
_entity.type
_entity.pdbx_description
1 polymer ?
#
loop_
_entity_poly.entity_id
_entity_poly.type
_entity_poly.pdbx_seq_one_letter_code
_entity_poly.pdbx_strand_id
1 'polypeptide(L)' 'MSNKDAETESAANRIAGVVISGGQSRRWGGGDKFLAKLAGKTLLRHVVDQVRDQVRLLTLNANGAAGRYQGLGLAVV' A
#
# COMPACT_ATOMS: atom_id res chain seq x y z
N MET A 1 -22.31 11.69 -35.09
CA MET A 1 -22.21 11.68 -33.61
C MET A 1 -20.79 11.30 -33.26
N SER A 2 -19.97 12.29 -32.91
CA SER A 2 -18.58 12.07 -32.50
C SER A 2 -18.58 11.52 -31.08
N ASN A 3 -18.18 10.26 -30.90
CA ASN A 3 -17.80 9.74 -29.58
C ASN A 3 -16.49 10.41 -29.17
N LYS A 4 -16.61 11.58 -28.54
CA LYS A 4 -15.54 12.24 -27.80
C LYS A 4 -15.54 11.85 -26.31
N ASP A 5 -16.39 10.90 -25.92
CA ASP A 5 -16.58 10.47 -24.54
C ASP A 5 -15.55 9.42 -24.09
N ALA A 6 -14.52 9.14 -24.90
CA ALA A 6 -13.28 8.55 -24.41
C ALA A 6 -12.49 9.64 -23.65
N GLU A 7 -13.10 10.15 -22.58
CA GLU A 7 -12.46 11.04 -21.63
C GLU A 7 -11.18 10.39 -21.13
N THR A 8 -10.09 11.13 -21.26
CA THR A 8 -8.74 10.74 -20.85
C THR A 8 -8.75 10.19 -19.43
N GLU A 9 -8.67 8.86 -19.28
CA GLU A 9 -8.48 8.21 -18.00
C GLU A 9 -7.21 8.79 -17.34
N SER A 10 -7.37 9.38 -16.14
CA SER A 10 -6.24 9.85 -15.33
C SER A 10 -5.19 8.74 -15.25
N ALA A 11 -3.90 9.10 -15.37
CA ALA A 11 -2.81 8.12 -15.30
C ALA A 11 -2.93 7.23 -14.05
N ALA A 12 -3.33 7.81 -12.91
CA ALA A 12 -3.60 7.07 -11.66
C ALA A 12 -4.61 5.93 -11.85
N ASN A 13 -5.64 6.14 -12.69
CA ASN A 13 -6.69 5.14 -12.94
C ASN A 13 -6.23 3.93 -13.76
N ARG A 14 -5.00 3.97 -14.31
CA ARG A 14 -4.39 2.86 -15.05
C ARG A 14 -3.19 2.24 -14.34
N ILE A 15 -2.83 2.75 -13.16
CA ILE A 15 -1.65 2.30 -12.41
C ILE A 15 -2.08 1.40 -11.26
N ALA A 16 -1.44 0.24 -11.14
CA ALA A 16 -1.49 -0.59 -9.94
C ALA A 16 -0.25 -0.33 -9.07
N GLY A 17 -0.46 -0.26 -7.76
CA GLY A 17 0.59 -0.09 -6.76
C GLY A 17 0.75 -1.33 -5.89
N VAL A 18 2.00 -1.62 -5.50
CA VAL A 18 2.33 -2.65 -4.51
C VAL A 18 3.24 -2.02 -3.46
N VAL A 19 2.83 -2.10 -2.19
CA VAL A 19 3.72 -1.76 -1.07
C VAL A 19 4.50 -3.01 -0.67
N ILE A 20 5.83 -2.97 -0.80
CA ILE A 20 6.71 -4.07 -0.40
C ILE A 20 7.09 -3.92 1.08
N SER A 21 6.43 -4.68 1.93
CA SER A 21 6.54 -4.63 3.40
C SER A 21 7.02 -5.96 4.00
N GLY A 22 7.80 -6.72 3.22
CA GLY A 22 8.45 -7.94 3.66
C GLY A 22 9.89 -7.73 4.13
N GLY A 23 10.49 -8.81 4.62
CA GLY A 23 11.88 -8.86 5.08
C GLY A 23 12.02 -9.24 6.55
N GLN A 24 13.25 -9.51 6.98
CA GLN A 24 13.55 -10.04 8.32
C GLN A 24 13.86 -8.95 9.36
N SER A 25 13.92 -7.68 8.97
CA SER A 25 14.28 -6.56 9.86
C SER A 25 15.54 -6.79 10.71
N ARG A 26 16.55 -7.52 10.19
CA ARG A 26 17.74 -7.95 10.94
C ARG A 26 18.52 -6.81 11.61
N ARG A 27 18.60 -5.65 10.95
CA ARG A 27 19.25 -4.44 11.51
C ARG A 27 18.44 -3.78 12.64
N TRP A 28 17.19 -4.18 12.83
CA TRP A 28 16.25 -3.70 13.83
C TRP A 28 15.98 -4.77 14.92
N GLY A 29 16.83 -5.79 15.02
CA GLY A 29 16.65 -6.88 15.98
C GLY A 29 15.54 -7.88 15.60
N GLY A 30 14.99 -7.80 14.38
CA GLY A 30 13.92 -8.68 13.90
C GLY A 30 12.55 -8.00 13.84
N GLY A 31 11.51 -8.82 13.63
CA GLY A 31 10.11 -8.37 13.59
C GLY A 31 9.73 -7.57 12.34
N ASP A 32 8.64 -6.82 12.45
CA ASP A 32 8.04 -6.06 11.34
C ASP A 32 8.28 -4.57 11.52
N LYS A 33 9.42 -4.07 11.03
CA LYS A 33 9.74 -2.63 11.10
C LYS A 33 8.61 -1.74 10.56
N PHE A 34 7.86 -2.22 9.57
CA PHE A 34 6.77 -1.48 8.94
C PHE A 34 5.58 -1.23 9.89
N LEU A 35 5.46 -2.02 10.96
CA LEU A 35 4.48 -1.82 12.02
C LEU A 35 4.99 -0.90 13.15
N ALA A 36 6.26 -0.49 13.13
CA ALA A 36 6.78 0.50 14.06
C ALA A 36 6.00 1.81 13.93
N LYS A 37 5.72 2.47 15.07
CA LYS A 37 4.97 3.72 15.10
C LYS A 37 5.90 4.91 14.93
N LEU A 38 5.52 5.82 14.03
CA LEU A 38 6.10 7.15 13.85
C LEU A 38 4.96 8.15 13.96
N ALA A 39 5.05 9.10 14.89
CA ALA A 39 3.99 10.10 15.13
C ALA A 39 2.59 9.48 15.27
N GLY A 40 2.47 8.38 16.03
CA GLY A 40 1.19 7.72 16.33
C GLY A 40 0.64 6.77 15.25
N LYS A 41 1.13 6.81 14.01
CA LYS A 41 0.76 5.87 12.94
C LYS A 41 1.89 4.89 12.65
N THR A 42 1.57 3.70 12.13
CA THR A 42 2.62 2.78 11.67
C THR A 42 3.33 3.35 10.44
N LEU A 43 4.61 3.02 10.24
CA LEU A 43 5.34 3.40 9.01
C LEU A 43 4.59 2.95 7.75
N LEU A 44 4.02 1.75 7.80
CA LEU A 44 3.17 1.23 6.72
C LEU A 44 1.95 2.11 6.47
N ARG A 45 1.25 2.56 7.52
CA ARG A 45 0.07 3.41 7.37
C ARG A 45 0.40 4.75 6.71
N HIS A 46 1.55 5.35 7.05
CA HIS A 46 2.02 6.57 6.40
C HIS A 46 2.22 6.39 4.90
N VAL A 47 2.85 5.28 4.48
CA VAL A 47 3.06 4.98 3.06
C VAL A 47 1.72 4.79 2.36
N VAL A 48 0.83 3.97 2.93
CA VAL A 48 -0.50 3.68 2.35
C VAL A 48 -1.33 4.95 2.20
N ASP A 49 -1.38 5.82 3.22
CA ASP A 49 -2.11 7.09 3.16
C ASP A 49 -1.59 7.99 2.02
N GLN A 50 -0.29 7.95 1.71
CA GLN A 50 0.30 8.74 0.63
C GLN A 50 0.07 8.15 -0.77
N VAL A 51 0.20 6.83 -0.93
CA VAL A 51 0.17 6.21 -2.26
C VAL A 51 -1.24 5.82 -2.72
N ARG A 52 -2.21 5.68 -1.81
CA ARG A 52 -3.56 5.19 -2.13
C ARG A 52 -4.26 6.04 -3.19
N ASP A 53 -4.12 7.35 -3.13
CA ASP A 53 -4.81 8.26 -4.05
C ASP A 53 -4.09 8.41 -5.41
N GLN A 54 -2.90 7.81 -5.55
CA GLN A 54 -2.08 7.90 -6.75
C GLN A 54 -2.25 6.69 -7.69
N VAL A 55 -2.94 5.64 -7.24
CA VAL A 55 -3.09 4.37 -7.96
C VAL A 55 -4.53 3.88 -7.90
N ARG A 56 -4.98 3.17 -8.94
CA ARG A 56 -6.33 2.59 -8.98
C ARG A 56 -6.48 1.43 -8.00
N LEU A 57 -5.45 0.59 -7.93
CA LEU A 57 -5.41 -0.59 -7.09
C LEU A 57 -4.14 -0.58 -6.27
N LEU A 58 -4.26 -0.85 -4.97
CA LEU A 58 -3.12 -0.95 -4.07
C LEU A 58 -3.18 -2.29 -3.34
N THR A 59 -2.08 -3.03 -3.37
CA THR A 59 -1.90 -4.27 -2.61
C THR A 59 -0.70 -4.19 -1.69
N LEU A 60 -0.66 -5.05 -0.67
CA LEU A 60 0.40 -5.15 0.29
C LEU A 60 1.10 -6.50 0.14
N ASN A 61 2.38 -6.49 -0.24
CA ASN A 61 3.20 -7.68 -0.07
C ASN A 61 3.83 -7.65 1.32
N ALA A 62 3.57 -8.66 2.15
CA ALA A 62 4.08 -8.69 3.51
C ALA A 62 4.33 -10.11 4.03
N ASN A 63 5.25 -10.23 4.98
CA ASN A 63 5.46 -11.48 5.70
C ASN A 63 4.41 -11.64 6.81
N GLY A 64 3.95 -12.87 7.03
CA GLY A 64 3.09 -13.22 8.15
C GLY A 64 1.58 -13.12 7.86
N ALA A 65 0.78 -13.23 8.91
CA ALA A 65 -0.67 -13.34 8.76
C ALA A 65 -1.32 -12.02 8.31
N ALA A 66 -2.21 -12.09 7.32
CA ALA A 66 -2.98 -10.97 6.80
C ALA A 66 -3.79 -10.22 7.88
N GLY A 67 -4.22 -10.93 8.94
CA GLY A 67 -4.95 -10.38 10.08
C GLY A 67 -4.29 -9.15 10.71
N ARG A 68 -2.96 -9.08 10.70
CA ARG A 68 -2.19 -7.97 11.29
C ARG A 68 -2.35 -6.65 10.54
N TYR A 69 -2.82 -6.70 9.30
CA TYR A 69 -2.92 -5.57 8.38
C TYR A 69 -4.37 -5.19 8.05
N GLN A 70 -5.36 -5.85 8.65
CA GLN A 70 -6.79 -5.64 8.31
C GLN A 70 -7.22 -4.16 8.43
N GLY A 71 -6.65 -3.40 9.37
CA GLY A 71 -6.91 -1.97 9.52
C GLY A 71 -6.46 -1.07 8.35
N LEU A 72 -5.75 -1.62 7.36
CA LEU A 72 -5.37 -0.92 6.13
C LEU A 72 -6.40 -1.13 5.01
N GLY A 73 -7.26 -2.14 5.09
CA GLY A 73 -8.22 -2.45 4.02
C GLY A 73 -7.56 -2.74 2.67
N LEU A 74 -6.38 -3.36 2.69
CA LEU A 74 -5.63 -3.78 1.50
C LEU A 74 -5.65 -5.30 1.38
N ALA A 75 -5.64 -5.79 0.15
CA ALA A 75 -5.29 -7.18 -0.10
C ALA A 75 -3.84 -7.43 0.34
N VAL A 76 -3.60 -8.55 1.02
CA VAL A 76 -2.27 -8.96 1.47
C VAL A 76 -1.86 -10.19 0.67
N VAL A 77 -0.69 -10.15 0.05
CA VAL A 77 -0.11 -11.19 -0.82
C VAL A 77 1.23 -11.67 -0.29
#